data_AF-A0A842S4E4-F1
#
_entry.id   AF-A0A842S4E4-F1
#
_cell.length_a   1.000
_cell.length_b   1.000
_cell.length_c   1.000
_cell.angle_alpha   90.00
_cell.angle_beta   90.00
_cell.angle_gamma   90.00
#
_symmetry.space_group_name_H-M   'P 1'
#
loop_
_entity.id
_entity.type
_entity.pdbx_description
1 polymer ?
#
loop_
_entity_poly.entity_id
_entity_poly.type
_entity_poly.pdbx_seq_one_letter_code
_entity_poly.pdbx_strand_id
1 'polypeptide(L)'
;MIDYIIAIFISLILGFTFFLSDYYEQRHPILPTSLIAGISVAYFFLVVLPEISARLPEYPLHLTFLEYLFVLFGFVFIHVSEKVILQKVESRTQKKLRDLIKKEEDLEAVEKNIENMISEELMHEELDKFSLREMGRVVVSLNEQGKTIQSQIDKLKIKIHDRMNQEFEELRFFTNYLYHFLVGIILFNLILVDVLSAIFFYIFAFFRAIISNRLLRSHVLFTDLDIKIDYEEPKSKKLILATAALSGIIIDIIIDIIYPINLEILYILFSFISGVILYTIVREIMPEKEKGEPLYFLLGIVGFTIIIIFLNSFVAIL
;
A
#
# COMPACT_ATOMS: atom_id res chain seq x y z
N MET A 1 22.97 -13.68 -25.70
CA MET A 1 22.55 -12.29 -25.88
C MET A 1 21.34 -12.29 -26.79
N ILE A 2 20.22 -11.76 -26.31
CA ILE A 2 19.04 -11.49 -27.15
C ILE A 2 19.36 -10.31 -28.08
N ASP A 3 18.83 -10.35 -29.30
CA ASP A 3 18.89 -9.21 -30.23
C ASP A 3 18.20 -7.98 -29.60
N TYR A 4 18.85 -6.83 -29.64
CA TYR A 4 18.35 -5.57 -29.09
C TYR A 4 16.91 -5.25 -29.53
N ILE A 5 16.56 -5.54 -30.79
CA ILE A 5 15.21 -5.32 -31.33
C ILE A 5 14.20 -6.26 -30.67
N ILE A 6 14.60 -7.52 -30.45
CA ILE A 6 13.78 -8.50 -29.73
C ILE A 6 13.59 -8.06 -28.28
N ALA A 7 14.64 -7.55 -27.62
CA ALA A 7 14.55 -7.05 -26.26
C ALA A 7 13.57 -5.87 -26.12
N ILE A 8 13.58 -4.92 -27.06
CA ILE A 8 12.60 -3.83 -27.12
C ILE A 8 11.19 -4.39 -27.28
N PHE A 9 10.99 -5.36 -28.17
CA PHE A 9 9.67 -5.93 -28.41
C PHE A 9 9.13 -6.65 -27.17
N ILE A 10 9.97 -7.46 -26.51
CA ILE A 10 9.62 -8.14 -25.25
C ILE A 10 9.31 -7.11 -24.16
N SER A 11 10.17 -6.12 -23.95
CA SER A 11 9.96 -5.12 -22.88
C SER A 11 8.67 -4.34 -23.08
N LEU A 12 8.34 -3.94 -24.31
CA LEU A 12 7.08 -3.26 -24.63
C LEU A 12 5.85 -4.14 -24.38
N ILE A 13 5.90 -5.43 -24.72
CA ILE A 13 4.81 -6.38 -24.40
C ILE A 13 4.62 -6.45 -22.89
N LEU A 14 5.70 -6.66 -22.13
CA LEU A 14 5.63 -6.74 -20.67
C LEU A 14 5.14 -5.43 -20.06
N GLY A 15 5.63 -4.28 -20.52
CA GLY A 15 5.13 -2.97 -20.09
C GLY A 15 3.64 -2.76 -20.40
N PHE A 16 3.16 -3.26 -21.54
CA PHE A 16 1.74 -3.19 -21.89
C PHE A 16 0.89 -4.04 -20.95
N THR A 17 1.39 -5.18 -20.47
CA THR A 17 0.65 -5.96 -19.45
C THR A 17 0.50 -5.20 -18.13
N PHE A 18 1.52 -4.44 -17.69
CA PHE A 18 1.39 -3.55 -16.53
C PHE A 18 0.32 -2.49 -16.76
N PHE A 19 0.34 -1.86 -17.95
CA PHE A 19 -0.70 -0.90 -18.34
C PHE A 19 -2.10 -1.51 -18.26
N LEU A 20 -2.29 -2.73 -18.78
CA LEU A 20 -3.58 -3.42 -18.70
C LEU A 20 -3.99 -3.72 -17.25
N SER A 21 -3.06 -4.18 -16.41
CA SER A 21 -3.30 -4.48 -15.00
C SER A 21 -3.76 -3.25 -14.22
N ASP A 22 -3.07 -2.14 -14.38
CA ASP A 22 -3.38 -0.90 -13.66
C ASP A 22 -4.62 -0.21 -14.23
N TYR A 23 -4.88 -0.32 -15.53
CA TYR A 23 -6.05 0.29 -16.16
C TYR A 23 -7.34 -0.52 -15.96
N TYR A 24 -7.29 -1.85 -16.16
CA TYR A 24 -8.44 -2.76 -16.09
C TYR A 24 -8.49 -3.50 -14.75
N GLU A 25 -8.65 -2.73 -13.68
CA GLU A 25 -8.61 -3.14 -12.27
C GLU A 25 -9.80 -4.02 -11.79
N GLN A 26 -10.47 -4.77 -12.68
CA GLN A 26 -11.68 -5.54 -12.33
C GLN A 26 -11.43 -7.03 -12.06
N ARG A 27 -11.87 -7.45 -10.86
CA ARG A 27 -12.16 -8.85 -10.42
C ARG A 27 -11.13 -9.91 -10.82
N HIS A 28 -9.89 -9.75 -10.34
CA HIS A 28 -8.95 -10.86 -10.34
C HIS A 28 -9.40 -11.97 -9.37
N PRO A 29 -9.06 -13.24 -9.66
CA PRO A 29 -9.43 -14.38 -8.81
C PRO A 29 -8.93 -14.17 -7.37
N ILE A 30 -9.75 -14.57 -6.41
CA ILE A 30 -9.49 -14.43 -4.98
C ILE A 30 -8.43 -15.46 -4.57
N LEU A 31 -7.15 -15.12 -4.73
CA LEU A 31 -6.07 -15.87 -4.10
C LEU A 31 -6.03 -15.52 -2.60
N PRO A 32 -5.83 -16.52 -1.71
CA PRO A 32 -5.63 -16.27 -0.28
C PRO A 32 -4.41 -15.37 -0.07
N THR A 33 -4.54 -14.33 0.76
CA THR A 33 -3.44 -13.39 1.06
C THR A 33 -2.23 -14.11 1.65
N SER A 34 -2.45 -15.08 2.54
CA SER A 34 -1.41 -15.93 3.11
C SER A 34 -0.62 -16.70 2.04
N LEU A 35 -1.29 -17.23 1.00
CA LEU A 35 -0.64 -17.93 -0.10
C LEU A 35 0.30 -17.01 -0.88
N ILE A 36 -0.20 -15.82 -1.21
CA ILE A 36 0.58 -14.78 -1.91
C ILE A 36 1.79 -14.37 -1.07
N ALA A 37 1.61 -14.15 0.24
CA ALA A 37 2.69 -13.81 1.14
C ALA A 37 3.80 -14.88 1.14
N GLY A 38 3.41 -16.17 1.16
CA GLY A 38 4.36 -17.28 1.08
C GLY A 38 5.15 -17.28 -0.24
N ILE A 39 4.46 -17.10 -1.37
CA ILE A 39 5.09 -16.97 -2.70
C ILE A 39 6.07 -15.79 -2.71
N SER A 40 5.66 -14.63 -2.21
CA SER A 40 6.49 -13.43 -2.24
C SER A 40 7.74 -13.53 -1.37
N VAL A 41 7.61 -14.12 -0.17
CA VAL A 41 8.76 -14.40 0.71
C VAL A 41 9.72 -15.38 0.04
N ALA A 42 9.21 -16.48 -0.51
CA ALA A 42 10.06 -17.45 -1.22
C ALA A 42 10.78 -16.82 -2.41
N TYR A 43 10.09 -16.02 -3.22
CA TYR A 43 10.71 -15.27 -4.31
C TYR A 43 11.85 -14.36 -3.85
N PHE A 44 11.61 -13.57 -2.80
CA PHE A 44 12.61 -12.63 -2.31
C PHE A 44 13.89 -13.35 -1.85
N PHE A 45 13.75 -14.43 -1.07
CA PHE A 45 14.89 -15.14 -0.51
C PHE A 45 15.57 -16.10 -1.50
N LEU A 46 14.83 -16.71 -2.42
CA LEU A 46 15.37 -17.74 -3.32
C LEU A 46 15.76 -17.21 -4.71
N VAL A 47 15.28 -16.02 -5.09
CA VAL A 47 15.58 -15.42 -6.40
C VAL A 47 16.29 -14.08 -6.23
N VAL A 48 15.68 -13.13 -5.54
CA VAL A 48 16.17 -11.75 -5.50
C VAL A 48 17.50 -11.61 -4.77
N LEU A 49 17.60 -12.14 -3.54
CA LEU A 49 18.84 -12.03 -2.77
C LEU A 49 20.01 -12.76 -3.45
N PRO A 50 19.86 -14.01 -3.95
CA PRO A 50 20.91 -14.66 -4.71
C PRO A 50 21.31 -13.91 -5.98
N GLU A 51 20.34 -13.36 -6.72
CA GLU A 51 20.62 -12.58 -7.94
C GLU A 51 21.45 -11.33 -7.62
N ILE A 52 21.10 -10.60 -6.56
CA ILE A 52 21.88 -9.44 -6.09
C ILE A 52 23.29 -9.88 -5.71
N SER A 53 23.40 -10.94 -4.90
CA SER A 53 24.68 -11.45 -4.41
C SER A 53 25.62 -11.88 -5.53
N ALA A 54 25.08 -12.53 -6.57
CA ALA A 54 25.86 -13.09 -7.66
C ALA A 54 26.26 -12.05 -8.73
N ARG A 55 25.48 -10.97 -8.88
CA ARG A 55 25.59 -10.07 -10.04
C ARG A 55 26.00 -8.64 -9.69
N LEU A 56 26.04 -8.25 -8.42
CA LEU A 56 26.59 -6.97 -8.01
C LEU A 56 28.11 -6.99 -8.27
N PRO A 57 28.64 -6.16 -9.20
CA PRO A 57 30.02 -6.30 -9.68
C PRO A 57 31.07 -5.92 -8.62
N GLU A 58 30.78 -4.93 -7.78
CA GLU A 58 31.59 -4.54 -6.63
C GLU A 58 30.68 -4.23 -5.44
N TYR A 59 31.11 -4.61 -4.24
CA TYR A 59 30.39 -4.25 -3.02
C TYR A 59 30.38 -2.72 -2.85
N PRO A 60 29.31 -2.12 -2.29
CA PRO A 60 29.32 -0.70 -1.98
C PRO A 60 30.52 -0.39 -1.07
N LEU A 61 31.35 0.58 -1.49
CA LEU A 61 32.59 0.95 -0.80
C LEU A 61 33.62 -0.19 -0.66
N HIS A 62 33.50 -1.27 -1.45
CA HIS A 62 34.31 -2.49 -1.36
C HIS A 62 34.16 -3.25 -0.03
N LEU A 63 33.05 -3.07 0.67
CA LEU A 63 32.80 -3.68 1.98
C LEU A 63 31.73 -4.77 1.86
N THR A 64 32.12 -6.02 2.12
CA THR A 64 31.23 -7.20 2.00
C THR A 64 29.98 -7.08 2.89
N PHE A 65 30.08 -6.47 4.07
CA PHE A 65 28.92 -6.28 4.95
C PHE A 65 27.88 -5.28 4.40
N LEU A 66 28.22 -4.52 3.35
CA LEU A 66 27.33 -3.58 2.67
C LEU A 66 26.66 -4.17 1.42
N GLU A 67 26.79 -5.48 1.17
CA GLU A 67 26.19 -6.18 0.02
C GLU A 67 24.71 -5.82 -0.21
N TYR A 68 23.93 -5.72 0.87
CA TYR A 68 22.50 -5.40 0.81
C TYR A 68 22.17 -3.95 1.16
N LEU A 69 23.15 -3.03 1.10
CA LEU A 69 22.95 -1.62 1.47
C LEU A 69 21.84 -0.95 0.66
N PHE A 70 21.80 -1.19 -0.66
CA PHE A 70 20.77 -0.61 -1.51
C PHE A 70 19.39 -1.23 -1.28
N VAL A 71 19.33 -2.51 -0.90
CA VAL A 71 18.09 -3.15 -0.43
C VAL A 71 17.60 -2.46 0.85
N LEU A 72 18.50 -2.20 1.80
CA LEU A 72 18.16 -1.45 3.01
C LEU A 72 17.67 -0.03 2.68
N PHE A 73 18.33 0.68 1.75
CA PHE A 73 17.88 2.01 1.33
C PHE A 73 16.49 1.98 0.69
N GLY A 74 16.19 1.02 -0.17
CA GLY A 74 14.84 0.86 -0.72
C GLY A 74 13.79 0.60 0.35
N PHE A 75 14.09 -0.28 1.30
CA PHE A 75 13.21 -0.58 2.43
C PHE A 75 12.96 0.65 3.31
N VAL A 76 14.04 1.33 3.72
CA VAL A 76 13.98 2.52 4.57
C VAL A 76 13.28 3.67 3.86
N PHE A 77 13.52 3.86 2.56
CA PHE A 77 12.86 4.89 1.76
C PHE A 77 11.34 4.78 1.86
N ILE A 78 10.78 3.59 1.58
CA ILE A 78 9.32 3.40 1.65
C ILE A 78 8.80 3.50 3.08
N HIS A 79 9.51 2.92 4.04
CA HIS A 79 9.13 3.01 5.45
C HIS A 79 9.03 4.46 5.94
N VAL A 80 10.06 5.26 5.66
CA VAL A 80 10.11 6.67 6.04
C VAL A 80 9.06 7.46 5.27
N SER A 81 8.89 7.22 3.97
CA SER A 81 7.82 7.84 3.19
C SER A 81 6.44 7.57 3.81
N GLU A 82 6.09 6.31 4.11
CA GLU A 82 4.83 5.96 4.79
C GLU A 82 4.69 6.71 6.13
N LYS A 83 5.72 6.70 6.98
CA LYS A 83 5.65 7.37 8.29
C LYS A 83 5.53 8.88 8.20
N VAL A 84 6.26 9.52 7.29
CA VAL A 84 6.15 10.97 7.05
C VAL A 84 4.74 11.33 6.55
N ILE A 85 4.15 10.49 5.69
CA ILE A 85 2.77 10.66 5.23
C ILE A 85 1.82 10.63 6.43
N LEU A 86 1.88 9.58 7.24
CA LEU A 86 1.00 9.40 8.39
C LEU A 86 1.13 10.55 9.39
N GLN A 87 2.34 10.96 9.73
CA GLN A 87 2.57 12.06 10.66
C GLN A 87 2.11 13.41 10.11
N LYS A 88 2.28 13.66 8.81
CA LYS A 88 1.82 14.91 8.18
C LYS A 88 0.30 15.00 8.14
N VAL A 89 -0.35 13.90 7.77
CA VAL A 89 -1.81 13.78 7.78
C VAL A 89 -2.34 13.93 9.21
N GLU A 90 -1.72 13.27 10.19
CA GLU A 90 -2.10 13.35 11.60
C GLU A 90 -1.93 14.78 12.15
N SER A 91 -0.77 15.40 11.99
CA SER A 91 -0.49 16.75 12.50
C SER A 91 -1.42 17.83 11.93
N ARG A 92 -1.74 17.76 10.63
CA ARG A 92 -2.67 18.69 9.97
C ARG A 92 -4.12 18.48 10.39
N THR A 93 -4.45 17.26 10.79
CA THR A 93 -5.78 16.85 11.23
C THR A 93 -5.93 16.96 12.75
N GLN A 94 -4.83 17.04 13.51
CA GLN A 94 -4.80 16.99 14.96
C GLN A 94 -5.68 18.04 15.63
N LYS A 95 -5.72 19.27 15.11
CA LYS A 95 -6.62 20.30 15.63
C LYS A 95 -8.09 19.89 15.48
N LYS A 96 -8.47 19.37 14.31
CA LYS A 96 -9.84 18.87 14.06
C LYS A 96 -10.13 17.61 14.88
N LEU A 97 -9.13 16.76 15.10
CA LEU A 97 -9.24 15.58 15.95
C LEU A 97 -9.52 15.96 17.40
N ARG A 98 -8.80 16.97 17.93
CA ARG A 98 -9.05 17.52 19.27
C ARG A 98 -10.43 18.16 19.37
N ASP A 99 -10.83 18.90 18.34
CA ASP A 99 -12.18 19.48 18.26
C ASP A 99 -13.27 18.38 18.20
N LEU A 100 -12.97 17.23 17.58
CA LEU A 100 -13.85 16.07 17.51
C LEU A 100 -13.99 15.39 18.87
N ILE A 101 -12.87 15.08 19.53
CA ILE A 101 -12.85 14.47 20.87
C ILE A 101 -13.64 15.33 21.86
N LYS A 102 -13.41 16.65 21.85
CA LYS A 102 -14.16 17.58 22.71
C LYS A 102 -15.67 17.53 22.45
N LYS A 103 -16.09 17.38 21.20
CA LYS A 103 -17.52 17.28 20.85
C LYS A 103 -18.13 15.95 21.28
N GLU A 104 -17.39 14.85 21.20
CA GLU A 104 -17.83 13.56 21.72
C GLU A 104 -17.98 13.61 23.25
N GLU A 105 -17.04 14.25 23.96
CA GLU A 105 -17.16 14.53 25.41
C GLU A 105 -18.40 15.41 25.73
N ASP A 106 -18.63 16.48 24.96
CA ASP A 106 -19.80 17.34 25.13
C ASP A 106 -21.12 16.57 24.90
N LEU A 107 -21.15 15.64 23.94
CA LEU A 107 -22.31 14.78 23.67
C LEU A 107 -22.58 13.82 24.82
N GLU A 108 -21.54 13.13 25.31
CA GLU A 108 -21.63 12.21 26.44
C GLU A 108 -22.12 12.93 27.71
N ALA A 109 -21.65 14.17 27.93
CA ALA A 109 -22.13 15.01 29.03
C ALA A 109 -23.62 15.36 28.90
N VAL A 110 -24.11 15.64 27.68
CA VAL A 110 -25.53 15.90 27.43
C VAL A 110 -26.37 14.65 27.68
N GLU A 111 -25.94 13.49 27.21
CA GLU A 111 -26.63 12.21 27.44
C GLU A 111 -26.72 11.88 28.93
N LYS A 112 -25.62 12.04 29.66
CA LYS A 112 -25.58 11.84 31.11
C LYS A 112 -26.48 12.83 31.87
N ASN A 113 -26.55 14.08 31.44
CA ASN A 113 -27.45 15.07 32.04
C ASN A 113 -28.93 14.70 31.82
N ILE A 114 -29.29 14.18 30.64
CA ILE A 114 -30.63 13.67 30.36
C ILE A 114 -30.94 12.48 31.30
N GLU A 115 -30.02 11.54 31.43
CA GLU A 115 -30.18 10.36 32.29
C GLU A 115 -30.33 10.74 33.78
N ASN A 116 -29.48 11.64 34.28
CA ASN A 116 -29.55 12.12 35.66
C ASN A 116 -30.87 12.84 35.94
N MET A 117 -31.29 13.75 35.05
CA MET A 117 -32.55 14.49 35.21
C MET A 117 -33.77 13.56 35.21
N ILE A 118 -33.78 12.56 34.33
CA ILE A 118 -34.83 11.54 34.31
C ILE A 118 -34.83 10.73 35.60
N SER A 119 -33.65 10.32 36.06
CA SER A 119 -33.51 9.49 37.26
C SER A 119 -33.92 10.25 38.53
N GLU A 120 -33.45 11.50 38.71
CA GLU A 120 -33.78 12.34 39.88
C GLU A 120 -35.29 12.58 39.98
N GLU A 121 -35.93 12.95 38.87
CA GLU A 121 -37.35 13.30 38.86
C GLU A 121 -38.24 12.06 39.05
N LEU A 122 -37.83 10.89 38.54
CA LEU A 122 -38.51 9.61 38.80
C LEU A 122 -38.42 9.14 40.26
N MET A 123 -37.48 9.67 41.05
CA MET A 123 -37.33 9.35 42.47
C MET A 123 -38.19 10.22 43.40
N HIS A 124 -38.88 11.25 42.89
CA HIS A 124 -39.78 12.07 43.69
C HIS A 124 -41.21 11.49 43.73
N GLU A 125 -41.76 11.33 44.95
CA GLU A 125 -43.06 10.69 45.20
C GLU A 125 -44.28 11.52 44.74
N GLU A 126 -44.13 12.84 44.55
CA GLU A 126 -45.18 13.73 44.06
C GLU A 126 -44.72 14.53 42.84
N LEU A 127 -45.04 14.02 41.66
CA LEU A 127 -44.81 14.71 40.39
C LEU A 127 -46.06 15.47 39.99
N ASP A 128 -46.04 16.80 40.16
CA ASP A 128 -47.11 17.63 39.62
C ASP A 128 -47.01 17.74 38.08
N LYS A 129 -48.14 18.02 37.43
CA LYS A 129 -48.24 18.11 35.97
C LYS A 129 -47.40 19.24 35.37
N PHE A 130 -47.10 20.28 36.14
CA PHE A 130 -46.26 21.40 35.75
C PHE A 130 -44.78 21.00 35.74
N SER A 131 -44.28 20.33 36.79
CA SER A 131 -42.92 19.78 36.87
C SER A 131 -42.64 18.79 35.74
N LEU A 132 -43.57 17.87 35.46
CA LEU A 132 -43.47 16.94 34.32
C LEU A 132 -43.42 17.66 32.96
N ARG A 133 -44.12 18.80 32.82
CA ARG A 133 -44.10 19.60 31.59
C ARG A 133 -42.79 20.35 31.42
N GLU A 134 -42.27 20.96 32.47
CA GLU A 134 -40.98 21.65 32.43
C GLU A 134 -39.83 20.66 32.18
N MET A 135 -39.82 19.53 32.89
CA MET A 135 -38.88 18.44 32.65
C MET A 135 -38.95 17.94 31.19
N GLY A 136 -40.16 17.72 30.67
CA GLY A 136 -40.35 17.37 29.26
C GLY A 136 -39.79 18.41 28.28
N ARG A 137 -39.91 19.71 28.58
CA ARG A 137 -39.30 20.76 27.76
C ARG A 137 -37.78 20.73 27.81
N VAL A 138 -37.18 20.53 28.99
CA VAL A 138 -35.73 20.48 29.16
C VAL A 138 -35.15 19.25 28.46
N VAL A 139 -35.76 18.08 28.62
CA VAL A 139 -35.35 16.84 27.93
C VAL A 139 -35.43 17.01 26.40
N VAL A 140 -36.50 17.62 25.87
CA VAL A 140 -36.62 17.92 24.44
C VAL A 140 -35.49 18.84 23.98
N SER A 141 -35.20 19.90 24.75
CA SER A 141 -34.12 20.84 24.41
C SER A 141 -32.73 20.18 24.44
N LEU A 142 -32.44 19.34 25.44
CA LEU A 142 -31.18 18.60 25.54
C LEU A 142 -31.04 17.58 24.41
N ASN A 143 -32.13 16.90 24.02
CA ASN A 143 -32.12 15.98 22.89
C ASN A 143 -31.87 16.71 21.56
N GLU A 144 -32.46 17.89 21.34
CA GLU A 144 -32.16 18.72 20.18
C GLU A 144 -30.69 19.20 20.16
N GLN A 145 -30.13 19.53 21.32
CA GLN A 145 -28.72 19.86 21.48
C GLN A 145 -27.83 18.65 21.14
N GLY A 146 -28.13 17.47 21.69
CA GLY A 146 -27.42 16.22 21.39
C GLY A 146 -27.43 15.89 19.89
N LYS A 147 -28.58 15.98 19.23
CA LYS A 147 -28.70 15.81 17.75
C LYS A 147 -27.84 16.82 16.98
N THR A 148 -27.78 18.05 17.45
CA THR A 148 -26.96 19.10 16.82
C THR A 148 -25.47 18.80 16.97
N ILE A 149 -25.03 18.37 18.15
CA ILE A 149 -23.64 17.97 18.41
C ILE A 149 -23.29 16.75 17.55
N GLN A 150 -24.14 15.73 17.51
CA GLN A 150 -23.96 14.54 16.67
C GLN A 150 -23.79 14.91 15.18
N SER A 151 -24.65 15.78 14.65
CA SER A 151 -24.52 16.23 13.25
C SER A 151 -23.20 16.97 12.98
N GLN A 152 -22.68 17.71 13.96
CA GLN A 152 -21.38 18.37 13.84
C GLN A 152 -20.22 17.37 13.90
N ILE A 153 -20.32 16.36 14.76
CA ILE A 153 -19.37 15.23 14.85
C ILE A 153 -19.30 14.54 13.49
N ASP A 154 -20.45 14.16 12.92
CA ASP A 154 -20.50 13.44 11.63
C ASP A 154 -19.88 14.28 10.51
N LYS A 155 -20.23 15.57 10.42
CA LYS A 155 -19.63 16.50 9.45
C LYS A 155 -18.12 16.65 9.63
N LEU A 156 -17.63 16.64 10.86
CA LEU A 156 -16.21 16.76 11.15
C LEU A 156 -15.47 15.47 10.82
N LYS A 157 -16.05 14.30 11.13
CA LYS A 157 -15.56 12.98 10.71
C LYS A 157 -15.41 12.92 9.20
N ILE A 158 -16.42 13.33 8.43
CA ILE A 158 -16.35 13.39 6.95
C ILE A 158 -15.26 14.35 6.48
N LYS A 159 -15.16 15.57 7.04
CA LYS A 159 -14.10 16.53 6.63
C LYS A 159 -12.69 16.09 6.98
N ILE A 160 -12.54 15.32 8.06
CA ILE A 160 -11.26 14.70 8.42
C ILE A 160 -10.97 13.60 7.40
N HIS A 161 -11.96 12.73 7.17
CA HIS A 161 -11.91 11.64 6.21
C HIS A 161 -11.45 12.08 4.82
N ASP A 162 -12.18 12.99 4.18
CA ASP A 162 -11.92 13.43 2.81
C ASP A 162 -10.51 14.00 2.65
N ARG A 163 -10.06 14.77 3.65
CA ARG A 163 -8.75 15.41 3.62
C ARG A 163 -7.63 14.39 3.82
N MET A 164 -7.83 13.43 4.72
CA MET A 164 -6.88 12.35 4.90
C MET A 164 -6.74 11.52 3.62
N ASN A 165 -7.86 11.19 2.98
CA ASN A 165 -7.86 10.45 1.72
C ASN A 165 -7.06 11.21 0.66
N GLN A 166 -7.34 12.49 0.46
CA GLN A 166 -6.65 13.28 -0.56
C GLN A 166 -5.12 13.32 -0.36
N GLU A 167 -4.64 13.59 0.86
CA GLU A 167 -3.20 13.65 1.13
C GLU A 167 -2.53 12.27 1.00
N PHE A 168 -3.23 11.20 1.40
CA PHE A 168 -2.74 9.83 1.27
C PHE A 168 -2.70 9.36 -0.19
N GLU A 169 -3.70 9.76 -1.00
CA GLU A 169 -3.79 9.48 -2.42
C GLU A 169 -2.63 10.06 -3.21
N GLU A 170 -2.31 11.35 -3.02
CA GLU A 170 -1.24 12.01 -3.78
C GLU A 170 0.11 11.31 -3.58
N LEU A 171 0.38 10.91 -2.34
CA LEU A 171 1.64 10.27 -1.97
C LEU A 171 1.68 8.81 -2.42
N ARG A 172 0.57 8.06 -2.28
CA ARG A 172 0.45 6.71 -2.84
C ARG A 172 0.62 6.69 -4.35
N PHE A 173 -0.08 7.59 -5.05
CA PHE A 173 0.07 7.76 -6.49
C PHE A 173 1.53 7.98 -6.87
N PHE A 174 2.22 8.92 -6.20
CA PHE A 174 3.63 9.19 -6.46
C PHE A 174 4.52 7.96 -6.22
N THR A 175 4.32 7.25 -5.10
CA THR A 175 5.14 6.09 -4.73
C THR A 175 4.92 4.92 -5.69
N ASN A 176 3.68 4.64 -6.07
CA ASN A 176 3.35 3.59 -7.04
C ASN A 176 3.84 3.95 -8.44
N TYR A 177 3.66 5.20 -8.88
CA TYR A 177 4.18 5.68 -10.15
C TYR A 177 5.69 5.51 -10.21
N LEU A 178 6.42 5.99 -9.20
CA LEU A 178 7.88 5.88 -9.14
C LEU A 178 8.33 4.41 -9.16
N TYR A 179 7.64 3.53 -8.44
CA TYR A 179 7.93 2.11 -8.46
C TYR A 179 7.77 1.51 -9.86
N HIS A 180 6.61 1.67 -10.50
CA HIS A 180 6.34 1.08 -11.82
C HIS A 180 7.27 1.66 -12.88
N PHE A 181 7.56 2.96 -12.78
CA PHE A 181 8.55 3.63 -13.61
C PHE A 181 9.94 2.99 -13.50
N LEU A 182 10.45 2.79 -12.28
CA LEU A 182 11.74 2.14 -12.06
C LEU A 182 11.75 0.67 -12.47
N VAL A 183 10.64 -0.06 -12.27
CA VAL A 183 10.47 -1.43 -12.80
C VAL A 183 10.63 -1.43 -14.33
N GLY A 184 10.04 -0.45 -15.01
CA GLY A 184 10.17 -0.30 -16.46
C GLY A 184 11.62 -0.11 -16.91
N ILE A 185 12.38 0.75 -16.22
CA ILE A 185 13.82 0.98 -16.48
C ILE A 185 14.65 -0.29 -16.26
N ILE A 186 14.40 -1.01 -15.17
CA ILE A 186 15.16 -2.23 -14.85
C ILE A 186 14.86 -3.35 -15.85
N LEU A 187 13.60 -3.48 -16.27
CA LEU A 187 13.14 -4.63 -17.03
C LEU A 187 13.80 -4.75 -18.40
N PHE A 188 13.96 -3.65 -19.14
CA PHE A 188 14.59 -3.69 -20.47
C PHE A 188 16.06 -4.11 -20.38
N ASN A 189 16.84 -3.48 -19.50
CA ASN A 189 18.23 -3.85 -19.27
C ASN A 189 18.40 -5.29 -18.76
N LEU A 190 17.51 -5.77 -17.88
CA LEU A 190 17.55 -7.17 -17.44
C LEU A 190 17.33 -8.14 -18.60
N ILE A 191 16.45 -7.84 -19.56
CA ILE A 191 16.24 -8.70 -20.75
C ILE A 191 17.52 -8.83 -21.57
N LEU A 192 18.30 -7.75 -21.68
CA LEU A 192 19.58 -7.76 -22.40
C LEU A 192 20.65 -8.58 -21.67
N VAL A 193 20.67 -8.53 -20.34
CA VAL A 193 21.66 -9.21 -19.49
C VAL A 193 21.32 -10.69 -19.29
N ASP A 194 20.14 -10.97 -18.73
CA ASP A 194 19.67 -12.31 -18.41
C ASP A 194 18.13 -12.37 -18.45
N VAL A 195 17.62 -13.03 -19.49
CA VAL A 195 16.20 -13.19 -19.76
C VAL A 195 15.49 -13.90 -18.61
N LEU A 196 16.15 -14.85 -17.96
CA LEU A 196 15.55 -15.60 -16.86
C LEU A 196 15.33 -14.68 -15.65
N SER A 197 16.35 -13.89 -15.29
CA SER A 197 16.25 -12.87 -14.25
C SER A 197 15.17 -11.84 -14.58
N ALA A 198 15.06 -11.42 -15.86
CA ALA A 198 14.01 -10.52 -16.32
C ALA A 198 12.60 -11.10 -16.17
N ILE A 199 12.41 -12.38 -16.52
CA ILE A 199 11.12 -13.08 -16.39
C ILE A 199 10.74 -13.18 -14.91
N PHE A 200 11.66 -13.59 -14.04
CA PHE A 200 11.40 -13.68 -12.61
C PHE A 200 11.07 -12.31 -12.00
N PHE A 201 11.85 -11.28 -12.35
CA PHE A 201 11.60 -9.91 -11.93
C PHE A 201 10.24 -9.40 -12.40
N TYR A 202 9.91 -9.62 -13.67
CA TYR A 202 8.61 -9.27 -14.25
C TYR A 202 7.46 -9.95 -13.52
N ILE A 203 7.50 -11.28 -13.37
CA ILE A 203 6.44 -12.06 -12.71
C ILE A 203 6.16 -11.47 -11.33
N PHE A 204 7.21 -11.21 -10.57
CA PHE A 204 7.05 -10.66 -9.24
C PHE A 204 6.53 -9.23 -9.22
N ALA A 205 7.13 -8.34 -10.02
CA ALA A 205 6.70 -6.95 -10.09
C ALA A 205 5.25 -6.83 -10.56
N PHE A 206 4.83 -7.70 -11.48
CA PHE A 206 3.46 -7.81 -11.96
C PHE A 206 2.50 -8.32 -10.88
N PHE A 207 2.89 -9.37 -10.13
CA PHE A 207 2.12 -9.81 -8.97
C PHE A 207 1.95 -8.68 -7.95
N ARG A 208 3.02 -7.93 -7.64
CA ARG A 208 2.93 -6.78 -6.74
C ARG A 208 1.96 -5.72 -7.26
N ALA A 209 1.97 -5.42 -8.56
CA ALA A 209 1.02 -4.49 -9.17
C ALA A 209 -0.43 -4.93 -8.91
N ILE A 210 -0.74 -6.20 -9.17
CA ILE A 210 -2.06 -6.79 -8.93
C ILE A 210 -2.46 -6.72 -7.45
N ILE A 211 -1.52 -7.03 -6.54
CA ILE A 211 -1.77 -7.08 -5.09
C ILE A 211 -1.98 -5.68 -4.51
N SER A 212 -1.14 -4.72 -4.91
CA SER A 212 -1.24 -3.31 -4.51
C SER A 212 -2.62 -2.76 -4.84
N ASN A 213 -3.07 -2.95 -6.09
CA ASN A 213 -4.40 -2.52 -6.56
C ASN A 213 -5.55 -3.15 -5.75
N ARG A 214 -5.35 -4.33 -5.15
CA ARG A 214 -6.34 -4.98 -4.27
C ARG A 214 -6.38 -4.43 -2.85
N LEU A 215 -5.21 -4.19 -2.23
CA LEU A 215 -5.10 -3.70 -0.85
C LEU A 215 -5.47 -2.23 -0.68
N LEU A 216 -5.58 -1.50 -1.80
CA LEU A 216 -6.00 -0.11 -1.87
C LEU A 216 -7.37 0.17 -1.25
N ARG A 217 -8.28 -0.82 -1.14
CA ARG A 217 -9.66 -0.64 -0.64
C ARG A 217 -9.89 -0.80 0.86
N SER A 218 -8.91 -1.21 1.67
CA SER A 218 -9.22 -1.66 3.05
C SER A 218 -8.31 -1.20 4.19
N HIS A 219 -7.43 -0.23 3.95
CA HIS A 219 -6.61 0.30 5.05
C HIS A 219 -7.43 1.21 5.97
N VAL A 220 -7.92 0.63 7.07
CA VAL A 220 -8.42 1.37 8.23
C VAL A 220 -7.22 1.93 8.97
N LEU A 221 -6.90 3.21 8.74
CA LEU A 221 -5.74 3.87 9.35
C LEU A 221 -5.98 4.32 10.80
N PHE A 222 -7.24 4.52 11.19
CA PHE A 222 -7.63 4.86 12.55
C PHE A 222 -8.74 3.92 13.00
N THR A 223 -8.37 2.82 13.65
CA THR A 223 -9.29 1.87 14.29
C THR A 223 -10.17 2.53 15.35
N ASP A 224 -9.68 3.61 15.97
CA ASP A 224 -10.32 4.21 17.15
C ASP A 224 -11.41 5.25 16.78
N LEU A 225 -11.47 5.70 15.52
CA LEU A 225 -12.41 6.73 15.07
C LEU A 225 -13.49 6.22 14.11
N ASP A 226 -13.46 4.92 13.78
CA ASP A 226 -14.35 4.25 12.82
C ASP A 226 -14.40 4.95 11.44
N ILE A 227 -13.31 5.62 11.06
CA ILE A 227 -13.16 6.32 9.79
C ILE A 227 -12.60 5.33 8.76
N LYS A 228 -13.46 4.82 7.88
CA LYS A 228 -13.10 3.89 6.79
C LYS A 228 -12.78 4.63 5.51
N ILE A 229 -11.58 4.41 4.96
CA ILE A 229 -11.09 4.94 3.68
C ILE A 229 -11.68 4.15 2.52
N ASP A 230 -12.78 4.67 1.99
CA ASP A 230 -13.34 4.23 0.71
C ASP A 230 -12.77 5.11 -0.41
N TYR A 231 -12.12 4.46 -1.38
CA TYR A 231 -11.36 5.12 -2.41
C TYR A 231 -11.83 4.72 -3.82
N GLU A 232 -11.99 5.74 -4.68
CA GLU A 232 -12.10 5.58 -6.13
C GLU A 232 -11.13 6.53 -6.84
N GLU A 233 -10.20 5.97 -7.62
CA GLU A 233 -9.26 6.77 -8.41
C GLU A 233 -9.99 7.62 -9.48
N PRO A 234 -9.69 8.93 -9.58
CA PRO A 234 -10.10 9.69 -10.76
C PRO A 234 -9.43 9.08 -12.00
N LYS A 235 -10.21 8.87 -13.06
CA LYS A 235 -9.78 8.19 -14.31
C LYS A 235 -8.48 8.72 -14.91
N SER A 236 -8.19 10.01 -14.73
CA SER A 236 -6.96 10.65 -15.20
C SER A 236 -5.71 10.16 -14.46
N LYS A 237 -5.75 10.11 -13.11
CA LYS A 237 -4.63 9.58 -12.30
C LYS A 237 -4.39 8.11 -12.62
N LYS A 238 -5.46 7.35 -12.77
CA LYS A 238 -5.39 5.93 -13.15
C LYS A 238 -4.70 5.72 -14.50
N LEU A 239 -5.03 6.54 -15.50
CA LEU A 239 -4.36 6.48 -16.80
C LEU A 239 -2.86 6.82 -16.69
N ILE A 240 -2.51 7.86 -15.94
CA ILE A 240 -1.10 8.26 -15.74
C ILE A 240 -0.34 7.12 -15.04
N LEU A 241 -0.91 6.54 -13.98
CA LEU A 241 -0.30 5.44 -13.25
C LEU A 241 -0.07 4.22 -14.15
N ALA A 242 -1.08 3.83 -14.94
CA ALA A 242 -0.97 2.71 -15.87
C ALA A 242 0.13 2.89 -16.92
N THR A 243 0.44 4.14 -17.29
CA THR A 243 1.54 4.42 -18.23
C THR A 243 2.93 4.43 -17.59
N ALA A 244 3.05 4.32 -16.27
CA ALA A 244 4.33 4.47 -15.56
C ALA A 244 5.40 3.45 -16.00
N ALA A 245 5.04 2.16 -16.09
CA ALA A 245 5.98 1.12 -16.53
C ALA A 245 6.43 1.33 -17.98
N LEU A 246 5.48 1.66 -18.87
CA LEU A 246 5.76 1.95 -20.28
C LEU A 246 6.65 3.18 -20.44
N SER A 247 6.40 4.25 -19.69
CA SER A 247 7.22 5.45 -19.74
C SER A 247 8.64 5.18 -19.22
N GLY A 248 8.78 4.32 -18.20
CA GLY A 248 10.07 3.81 -17.73
C GLY A 248 10.85 3.08 -18.82
N ILE A 249 10.22 2.11 -19.50
CA ILE A 249 10.83 1.37 -20.61
C ILE A 249 11.25 2.30 -21.75
N ILE A 250 10.38 3.23 -22.15
CA ILE A 250 10.68 4.15 -23.26
C ILE A 250 11.86 5.07 -22.90
N ILE A 251 11.86 5.62 -21.68
CA ILE A 251 12.94 6.48 -21.21
C ILE A 251 14.25 5.70 -21.14
N ASP A 252 14.21 4.46 -20.67
CA ASP A 252 15.38 3.60 -20.58
C ASP A 252 15.97 3.25 -21.95
N ILE A 253 15.14 2.87 -22.93
CA ILE A 253 15.58 2.63 -24.31
C ILE A 253 16.26 3.88 -24.89
N ILE A 254 15.72 5.08 -24.62
CA ILE A 254 16.33 6.34 -25.08
C ILE A 254 17.66 6.59 -24.38
N ILE A 255 17.73 6.38 -23.06
CA ILE A 255 18.96 6.52 -22.28
C ILE A 255 20.00 5.54 -22.78
N ASP A 256 19.67 4.27 -22.99
CA ASP A 256 20.60 3.22 -23.40
C ASP A 256 21.24 3.51 -24.77
N ILE A 257 20.48 4.10 -25.71
CA ILE A 257 21.00 4.56 -27.00
C ILE A 257 22.05 5.67 -26.86
N ILE A 258 21.89 6.57 -25.87
CA ILE A 258 22.76 7.73 -25.68
C ILE A 258 23.96 7.38 -24.76
N TYR A 259 23.67 6.68 -23.67
CA TYR A 259 24.57 6.31 -22.60
C TYR A 259 24.11 4.98 -21.97
N PRO A 260 24.65 3.84 -22.46
CA PRO A 260 24.27 2.54 -21.97
C PRO A 260 24.41 2.41 -20.46
N ILE A 261 23.37 1.90 -19.80
CA ILE A 261 23.39 1.70 -18.35
C ILE A 261 24.37 0.55 -18.05
N ASN A 262 25.40 0.84 -17.25
CA ASN A 262 26.33 -0.21 -16.85
C ASN A 262 25.66 -1.20 -15.86
N LEU A 263 26.22 -2.40 -15.75
CA LEU A 263 25.69 -3.45 -14.87
C LEU A 263 25.60 -2.99 -13.41
N GLU A 264 26.55 -2.18 -12.95
CA GLU A 264 26.56 -1.68 -11.58
C GLU A 264 25.31 -0.82 -11.27
N ILE A 265 25.01 0.18 -12.11
CA ILE A 265 23.83 1.03 -11.92
C ILE A 265 22.55 0.19 -12.01
N LEU A 266 22.47 -0.74 -12.97
CA LEU A 266 21.33 -1.65 -13.09
C LEU A 266 21.09 -2.42 -11.79
N TYR A 267 22.11 -3.06 -11.24
CA TYR A 267 21.96 -3.88 -10.04
C TYR A 267 21.81 -3.04 -8.74
N ILE A 268 22.28 -1.79 -8.73
CA ILE A 268 21.94 -0.81 -7.67
C ILE A 268 20.44 -0.50 -7.70
N LEU A 269 19.88 -0.19 -8.89
CA LEU A 269 18.45 0.08 -9.04
C LEU A 269 17.61 -1.17 -8.72
N PHE A 270 18.04 -2.34 -9.19
CA PHE A 270 17.42 -3.63 -8.87
C PHE A 270 17.42 -3.89 -7.35
N SER A 271 18.54 -3.66 -6.67
CA SER A 271 18.66 -3.81 -5.22
C SER A 271 17.75 -2.84 -4.48
N PHE A 272 17.71 -1.58 -4.90
CA PHE A 272 16.81 -0.57 -4.33
C PHE A 272 15.34 -0.99 -4.48
N ILE A 273 14.91 -1.37 -5.68
CA ILE A 273 13.53 -1.84 -5.92
C ILE A 273 13.22 -3.12 -5.15
N SER A 274 14.20 -4.01 -4.99
CA SER A 274 14.07 -5.20 -4.15
C SER A 274 13.82 -4.85 -2.67
N GLY A 275 14.45 -3.78 -2.17
CA GLY A 275 14.16 -3.22 -0.85
C GLY A 275 12.73 -2.70 -0.71
N VAL A 276 12.27 -1.95 -1.72
CA VAL A 276 10.87 -1.46 -1.80
C VAL A 276 9.89 -2.63 -1.77
N ILE A 277 10.19 -3.68 -2.53
CA ILE A 277 9.44 -4.92 -2.59
C ILE A 277 9.38 -5.60 -1.22
N LEU A 278 10.52 -5.77 -0.55
CA LEU A 278 10.58 -6.41 0.76
C LEU A 278 9.71 -5.68 1.78
N TYR A 279 9.75 -4.35 1.78
CA TYR A 279 8.89 -3.55 2.65
C TYR A 279 7.41 -3.85 2.39
N THR A 280 6.99 -3.83 1.12
CA THR A 280 5.61 -4.17 0.74
C THR A 280 5.22 -5.59 1.16
N ILE A 281 6.11 -6.57 1.01
CA ILE A 281 5.84 -7.96 1.45
C ILE A 281 5.53 -7.99 2.95
N VAL A 282 6.40 -7.38 3.75
CA VAL A 282 6.26 -7.39 5.22
C VAL A 282 5.05 -6.59 5.68
N ARG A 283 4.78 -5.45 5.02
CA ARG A 283 3.78 -4.48 5.48
C ARG A 283 2.37 -4.76 4.96
N GLU A 284 2.24 -5.15 3.68
CA GLU A 284 0.95 -5.17 2.99
C GLU A 284 0.51 -6.58 2.61
N ILE A 285 1.45 -7.48 2.30
CA ILE A 285 1.14 -8.83 1.82
C ILE A 285 1.03 -9.81 3.00
N MET A 286 1.91 -9.69 4.00
CA MET A 286 1.91 -10.54 5.17
C MET A 286 0.67 -10.27 6.05
N PRO A 287 -0.17 -11.28 6.33
CA PRO A 287 -1.37 -11.09 7.14
C PRO A 287 -1.05 -10.57 8.54
N GLU A 288 -1.79 -9.57 9.01
CA GLU A 288 -1.62 -9.04 10.36
C GLU A 288 -2.25 -9.95 11.43
N LYS A 289 -1.47 -10.23 12.49
CA LYS A 289 -1.91 -10.91 13.72
C LYS A 289 -2.63 -12.24 13.43
N GLU A 290 -3.82 -12.43 13.97
CA GLU A 290 -4.60 -13.68 13.94
C GLU A 290 -5.32 -13.93 12.59
N LYS A 291 -5.23 -13.00 11.63
CA LYS A 291 -5.90 -13.14 10.32
C LYS A 291 -5.13 -14.03 9.34
N GLY A 292 -3.92 -14.45 9.69
CA GLY A 292 -3.08 -15.31 8.84
C GLY A 292 -3.52 -16.76 8.87
N GLU A 293 -3.46 -17.42 7.72
CA GLU A 293 -3.70 -18.85 7.58
C GLU A 293 -2.36 -19.57 7.28
N PRO A 294 -1.70 -20.15 8.30
CA PRO A 294 -0.32 -20.65 8.17
C PRO A 294 -0.14 -21.72 7.09
N LEU A 295 -1.15 -22.56 6.89
CA LEU A 295 -1.10 -23.63 5.88
C LEU A 295 -1.01 -23.08 4.46
N TYR A 296 -1.79 -22.05 4.12
CA TYR A 296 -1.69 -21.41 2.81
C TYR A 296 -0.37 -20.70 2.61
N PHE A 297 0.18 -20.09 3.67
CA PHE A 297 1.51 -19.49 3.63
C PHE A 297 2.60 -20.52 3.32
N LEU A 298 2.58 -21.67 4.01
CA LEU A 298 3.52 -22.77 3.76
C LEU A 298 3.35 -23.36 2.35
N LEU A 299 2.10 -23.54 1.89
CA LEU A 299 1.83 -23.99 0.51
C LEU A 299 2.40 -23.01 -0.52
N GLY A 300 2.33 -21.71 -0.25
CA GLY A 300 2.91 -20.67 -1.11
C GLY A 300 4.43 -20.79 -1.20
N ILE A 301 5.10 -20.93 -0.05
CA ILE A 301 6.56 -21.12 0.00
C ILE A 301 6.97 -22.39 -0.75
N VAL A 302 6.39 -23.54 -0.39
CA VAL A 302 6.77 -24.84 -0.94
C VAL A 302 6.44 -24.90 -2.43
N GLY A 303 5.23 -24.49 -2.81
CA GLY A 303 4.79 -24.48 -4.20
C GLY A 303 5.67 -23.60 -5.08
N PHE A 304 6.00 -22.39 -4.63
CA PHE A 304 6.88 -21.50 -5.38
C PHE A 304 8.31 -22.03 -5.44
N THR A 305 8.82 -22.61 -4.36
CA THR A 305 10.15 -23.25 -4.35
C THR A 305 10.24 -24.36 -5.39
N ILE A 306 9.21 -25.22 -5.49
CA ILE A 306 9.14 -26.27 -6.52
C ILE A 306 9.17 -25.67 -7.93
N ILE A 307 8.43 -24.58 -8.17
CA ILE A 307 8.42 -23.88 -9.46
C ILE A 307 9.82 -23.36 -9.82
N ILE A 308 10.53 -22.73 -8.87
CA ILE A 308 11.90 -22.24 -9.09
C ILE A 308 12.83 -23.40 -9.44
N ILE A 309 12.79 -24.50 -8.68
CA ILE A 309 13.63 -25.67 -8.92
C ILE A 309 13.34 -26.25 -10.31
N PHE A 310 12.06 -26.35 -10.68
CA PHE A 310 11.64 -26.85 -12.00
C PHE A 310 12.16 -25.95 -13.13
N LEU A 311 11.97 -24.63 -13.02
CA LEU A 311 12.43 -23.66 -14.03
C LEU A 311 13.95 -23.68 -14.17
N ASN A 312 14.69 -23.66 -13.05
CA ASN A 312 16.15 -23.73 -13.08
C ASN A 312 16.67 -25.04 -13.69
N SER A 313 16.03 -26.17 -13.36
CA SER A 313 16.39 -27.47 -13.95
C SER A 313 16.12 -27.50 -15.45
N PHE A 314 14.99 -26.94 -15.88
CA PHE A 314 14.64 -26.86 -17.30
C PHE A 314 15.64 -26.01 -18.08
N VAL A 315 16.03 -24.85 -17.55
CA VAL A 315 17.04 -23.98 -18.16
C VAL A 315 18.42 -24.64 -18.16
N ALA A 316 18.80 -25.39 -17.12
CA ALA A 316 20.09 -26.08 -17.07
C ALA A 316 20.21 -27.24 -18.08
N ILE A 317 19.09 -27.76 -18.58
CA ILE A 317 19.05 -28.86 -19.57
C ILE A 317 19.08 -28.32 -21.01
N LEU A 318 18.69 -27.05 -21.23
CA LEU A 318 18.62 -26.37 -22.52
C LEU A 318 19.95 -25.73 -22.91
#